data_AF-A0A919KBK0-F1
#
_entry.id   AF-A0A919KBK0-F1
#
_cell.length_a   1.000
_cell.length_b   1.000
_cell.length_c   1.000
_cell.angle_alpha   90.00
_cell.angle_beta   90.00
_cell.angle_gamma   90.00
#
_symmetry.space_group_name_H-M   'P 1'
#
loop_
_entity.id
_entity.type
_entity.pdbx_description
1 polymer ?
#
loop_
_entity_poly.entity_id
_entity_poly.type
_entity_poly.pdbx_seq_one_letter_code
_entity_poly.pdbx_strand_id
1 'polypeptide(L)'
;MNTTAGVVSACAATIGALVALGTLIRSMHEYVLQGRQKRSEAFFALRARLKGDARMVEILRLIQDDDPKLADQEEVSYTEKYEVLGYFEEVALMLNSGVVRPAVAWYMFGYYALRLSDSGNFWSNIERADPYWALFNTFAEKMNQLEVEMCRRHDSHGSSAVAQSKTLRF
;
A
#
# COMPACT_ATOMS: atom_id res chain seq x y z
N MET A 1 -25.40 14.07 62.86
CA MET A 1 -25.21 14.82 61.59
C MET A 1 -24.37 14.02 60.57
N ASN A 2 -24.49 12.68 60.49
CA ASN A 2 -23.56 11.86 59.69
C ASN A 2 -24.15 11.32 58.37
N THR A 3 -25.48 11.33 58.21
CA THR A 3 -26.15 10.70 57.07
C THR A 3 -26.01 11.51 55.77
N THR A 4 -25.93 12.84 55.86
CA THR A 4 -25.79 13.73 54.70
C THR A 4 -24.41 13.64 54.05
N ALA A 5 -23.35 13.51 54.84
CA ALA A 5 -21.97 13.41 54.34
C ALA A 5 -21.73 12.11 53.55
N GLY A 6 -22.29 10.98 54.00
CA GLY A 6 -22.16 9.69 53.30
C GLY A 6 -22.84 9.67 51.94
N VAL A 7 -24.05 10.24 51.84
CA VAL A 7 -24.78 10.33 50.57
C VAL A 7 -24.04 11.22 49.57
N VAL A 8 -23.51 12.36 50.01
CA VAL A 8 -22.73 13.27 49.13
C VAL A 8 -21.48 12.57 48.59
N SER A 9 -20.76 11.81 49.42
CA SER A 9 -19.58 11.05 48.99
C SER A 9 -19.90 9.98 47.93
N ALA A 10 -21.00 9.25 48.11
CA ALA A 10 -21.44 8.24 47.15
C ALA A 10 -21.86 8.86 45.80
N CYS A 11 -22.58 9.98 45.83
CA CYS A 11 -22.94 10.72 44.62
C CYS A 11 -21.69 11.23 43.87
N ALA A 12 -20.73 11.80 44.59
CA ALA A 12 -19.47 12.27 44.00
C ALA A 12 -18.66 11.13 43.37
N ALA A 13 -18.55 9.99 44.05
CA ALA A 13 -17.88 8.79 43.53
C ALA A 13 -18.55 8.27 42.25
N THR A 14 -19.89 8.23 42.23
CA THR A 14 -20.66 7.76 41.07
C THR A 14 -20.48 8.69 39.87
N ILE A 15 -20.56 10.01 40.07
CA ILE A 15 -20.33 10.99 39.01
C ILE A 15 -18.90 10.89 38.48
N GLY A 16 -17.92 10.80 39.38
CA GLY A 16 -16.51 10.62 39.01
C GLY A 16 -16.29 9.37 38.16
N ALA A 17 -16.88 8.24 38.57
CA ALA A 17 -16.80 6.99 37.82
C ALA A 17 -17.43 7.10 36.42
N LEU A 18 -18.58 7.78 36.30
CA LEU A 18 -19.24 8.00 35.01
C LEU A 18 -18.40 8.89 34.08
N VAL A 19 -17.81 9.96 34.61
CA VAL A 19 -16.92 10.85 33.84
C VAL A 19 -15.66 10.10 33.38
N ALA A 20 -15.05 9.31 34.26
CA ALA A 20 -13.88 8.50 33.94
C ALA A 20 -14.18 7.47 32.83
N LEU A 21 -15.31 6.76 32.94
CA LEU A 21 -15.74 5.79 31.93
C LEU A 21 -16.04 6.47 30.59
N GLY A 22 -16.75 7.61 30.60
CA GLY A 22 -17.01 8.38 29.38
C GLY A 22 -15.73 8.85 28.70
N THR A 23 -14.74 9.28 29.49
CA THR A 23 -13.42 9.68 28.99
C THR A 23 -12.69 8.51 28.37
N LEU A 24 -12.69 7.34 29.03
CA LEU A 24 -12.04 6.14 28.53
C LEU A 24 -12.62 5.68 27.18
N ILE A 25 -13.95 5.66 27.04
CA ILE A 25 -14.62 5.29 25.80
C ILE A 25 -14.24 6.26 24.68
N ARG A 26 -14.23 7.57 24.96
CA ARG A 26 -13.82 8.59 24.00
C ARG A 26 -12.36 8.41 23.57
N SER A 27 -11.45 8.18 24.53
CA SER A 27 -10.04 7.92 24.25
C SER A 27 -9.83 6.67 23.40
N MET A 28 -10.58 5.58 23.64
CA MET A 28 -10.54 4.38 22.79
C MET A 28 -11.01 4.67 21.36
N HIS A 29 -12.07 5.46 21.19
CA HIS A 29 -12.58 5.82 19.87
C HIS A 29 -11.58 6.73 19.10
N GLU A 30 -11.02 7.73 19.77
CA GLU A 30 -9.98 8.59 19.20
C GLU A 30 -8.73 7.79 18.81
N TYR A 31 -8.33 6.80 19.62
CA TYR A 31 -7.21 5.92 19.31
C TYR A 31 -7.43 5.12 18.01
N VAL A 32 -8.62 4.57 17.80
CA VAL A 32 -8.97 3.86 16.55
C VAL A 32 -8.95 4.81 15.36
N LEU A 33 -9.48 6.03 15.52
CA LEU A 33 -9.49 7.03 14.46
C LEU A 33 -8.08 7.49 14.09
N GLN A 34 -7.21 7.73 15.07
CA GLN A 34 -5.79 8.04 14.87
C GLN A 34 -5.07 6.91 14.12
N GLY A 35 -5.38 5.64 14.41
CA GLY A 35 -4.83 4.51 13.68
C GLY A 35 -5.23 4.50 12.19
N ARG A 36 -6.45 4.94 11.85
CA ARG A 36 -6.87 5.10 10.45
C ARG A 36 -6.13 6.26 9.78
N GLN A 37 -5.96 7.38 10.48
CA GLN A 37 -5.26 8.55 9.97
C GLN A 37 -3.79 8.24 9.68
N LYS A 38 -3.08 7.64 10.64
CA LYS A 38 -1.66 7.27 10.48
C LYS A 38 -1.40 6.35 9.29
N ARG A 39 -2.32 5.40 9.03
CA ARG A 39 -2.25 4.52 7.84
C ARG A 39 -2.34 5.30 6.54
N SER A 40 -3.26 6.26 6.47
CA SER A 40 -3.39 7.15 5.31
C SER A 40 -2.16 8.04 5.13
N GLU A 41 -1.64 8.61 6.21
CA GLU A 41 -0.42 9.44 6.20
C GLU A 41 0.79 8.65 5.69
N ALA A 42 1.01 7.44 6.20
CA ALA A 42 2.09 6.58 5.74
C ALA A 42 1.96 6.21 4.26
N PHE A 43 0.75 5.94 3.76
CA PHE A 43 0.50 5.74 2.34
C PHE A 43 0.81 6.99 1.50
N PHE A 44 0.36 8.18 1.93
CA PHE A 44 0.63 9.41 1.21
C PHE A 44 2.11 9.79 1.21
N ALA A 45 2.83 9.54 2.30
CA ALA A 45 4.28 9.74 2.37
C ALA A 45 5.01 8.87 1.33
N LEU A 46 4.64 7.58 1.23
CA LEU A 46 5.23 6.66 0.27
C LEU A 46 4.95 7.07 -1.18
N ARG A 47 3.71 7.50 -1.46
CA ARG A 47 3.33 8.03 -2.78
C ARG A 47 4.05 9.34 -3.11
N ALA A 48 4.22 10.21 -2.12
CA ALA A 48 4.93 11.47 -2.30
C ALA A 48 6.40 11.23 -2.61
N ARG A 49 7.06 10.29 -1.92
CA ARG A 49 8.45 9.90 -2.19
C ARG A 49 8.65 9.42 -3.64
N LEU A 50 7.74 8.57 -4.14
CA LEU A 50 7.81 8.08 -5.53
C LEU A 50 7.83 9.20 -6.57
N LYS A 51 7.07 10.26 -6.32
CA LYS A 51 6.90 11.38 -7.26
C LYS A 51 7.86 12.54 -7.01
N GLY A 52 8.31 12.70 -5.76
CA GLY A 52 9.13 13.82 -5.33
C GLY A 52 10.61 13.62 -5.64
N ASP A 53 11.05 12.38 -5.82
CA ASP A 53 12.42 12.06 -6.20
C ASP A 53 12.54 11.99 -7.74
N ALA A 54 13.18 13.01 -8.32
CA ALA A 54 13.36 13.11 -9.77
C ALA A 54 14.20 11.94 -10.33
N ARG A 55 15.14 11.41 -9.56
CA ARG A 55 16.00 10.32 -9.99
C ARG A 55 15.23 9.00 -10.00
N MET A 56 14.46 8.74 -8.95
CA MET A 56 13.52 7.61 -8.90
C MET A 56 12.57 7.63 -10.09
N VAL A 57 11.96 8.78 -10.39
CA VAL A 57 11.04 8.94 -11.53
C VAL A 57 11.72 8.63 -12.86
N GLU A 58 12.96 9.11 -13.05
CA GLU A 58 13.71 8.85 -14.28
C GLU A 58 14.04 7.36 -14.44
N ILE A 59 14.47 6.68 -13.37
CA ILE A 59 14.75 5.24 -13.42
C ILE A 59 13.47 4.44 -13.72
N LEU A 60 12.34 4.81 -13.12
CA LEU A 60 11.04 4.19 -13.42
C LEU A 60 10.58 4.42 -14.86
N ARG A 61 10.95 5.55 -15.46
CA ARG A 61 10.75 5.82 -16.89
C ARG A 61 11.59 4.89 -17.75
N LEU A 62 12.86 4.68 -17.41
CA LEU A 62 13.74 3.74 -18.13
C LEU A 62 13.22 2.28 -18.00
N ILE A 63 12.72 1.89 -16.83
CA ILE A 63 12.14 0.56 -16.57
C ILE A 63 10.92 0.28 -17.45
N GLN A 64 10.14 1.31 -17.81
CA GLN A 64 8.92 1.13 -18.60
C GLN A 64 9.17 0.40 -19.93
N ASP A 65 10.28 0.73 -20.59
CA ASP A 65 10.66 0.19 -21.91
C ASP A 65 11.88 -0.74 -21.83
N ASP A 66 12.29 -1.16 -20.63
CA ASP A 66 13.51 -1.93 -20.35
C ASP A 66 14.74 -1.31 -21.04
N ASP A 67 14.96 -0.01 -20.86
CA ASP A 67 15.99 0.75 -21.58
C ASP A 67 17.41 0.17 -21.30
N PRO A 68 18.26 -0.03 -22.32
CA PRO A 68 19.63 -0.53 -22.14
C PRO A 68 20.48 0.28 -21.15
N LYS A 69 20.19 1.57 -20.95
CA LYS A 69 20.83 2.41 -19.93
C LYS A 69 20.72 1.85 -18.52
N LEU A 70 19.69 1.05 -18.24
CA LEU A 70 19.55 0.37 -16.96
C LEU A 70 20.69 -0.62 -16.69
N ALA A 71 21.31 -1.19 -17.73
CA ALA A 71 22.42 -2.13 -17.57
C ALA A 71 23.77 -1.43 -17.39
N ASP A 72 23.86 -0.15 -17.77
CA ASP A 72 25.07 0.65 -17.70
C ASP A 72 25.23 1.26 -16.29
N GLN A 73 26.33 0.94 -15.61
CA GLN A 73 26.61 1.41 -14.25
C GLN A 73 26.95 2.90 -14.17
N GLU A 74 27.36 3.52 -15.27
CA GLU A 74 27.59 4.96 -15.34
C GLU A 74 26.26 5.72 -15.45
N GLU A 75 25.26 5.12 -16.09
CA GLU A 75 23.92 5.70 -16.27
C GLU A 75 22.98 5.39 -15.11
N VAL A 76 23.03 4.18 -14.54
CA VAL A 76 22.25 3.76 -13.35
C VAL A 76 23.13 2.92 -12.43
N SER A 77 23.52 3.52 -11.32
CA SER A 77 24.39 2.89 -10.33
C SER A 77 23.69 1.78 -9.55
N TYR A 78 24.47 0.91 -8.93
CA TYR A 78 23.96 -0.10 -8.00
C TYR A 78 23.11 0.49 -6.88
N THR A 79 23.59 1.57 -6.25
CA THR A 79 22.89 2.22 -5.13
C THR A 79 21.49 2.63 -5.54
N GLU A 80 21.33 3.21 -6.73
CA GLU A 80 20.04 3.67 -7.24
C GLU A 80 19.10 2.50 -7.54
N LYS A 81 19.62 1.38 -8.07
CA LYS A 81 18.82 0.16 -8.22
C LYS A 81 18.34 -0.39 -6.87
N TYR A 82 19.22 -0.40 -5.88
CA TYR A 82 18.88 -0.82 -4.52
C TYR A 82 17.85 0.11 -3.87
N GLU A 83 17.92 1.42 -4.11
CA GLU A 83 16.93 2.38 -3.64
C GLU A 83 15.55 2.15 -4.26
N VAL A 84 15.49 1.84 -5.56
CA VAL A 84 14.25 1.46 -6.25
C VAL A 84 13.67 0.16 -5.66
N LEU A 85 14.50 -0.87 -5.47
CA LEU A 85 14.08 -2.14 -4.87
C LEU A 85 13.57 -1.93 -3.45
N GLY A 86 14.35 -1.25 -2.62
CA GLY A 86 14.00 -0.93 -1.23
C GLY A 86 12.70 -0.14 -1.13
N TYR A 87 12.43 0.77 -2.06
CA TYR A 87 11.14 1.45 -2.15
C TYR A 87 9.98 0.46 -2.32
N PHE A 88 10.08 -0.50 -3.25
CA PHE A 88 9.02 -1.50 -3.43
C PHE A 88 8.95 -2.51 -2.29
N GLU A 89 10.04 -2.78 -1.58
CA GLU A 89 10.00 -3.55 -0.34
C GLU A 89 9.25 -2.82 0.77
N GLU A 90 9.43 -1.51 0.92
CA GLU A 90 8.60 -0.69 1.83
C GLU A 90 7.11 -0.77 1.45
N VAL A 91 6.78 -0.70 0.15
CA VAL A 91 5.40 -0.91 -0.33
C VAL A 91 4.90 -2.31 0.05
N ALA A 92 5.72 -3.34 -0.11
CA ALA A 92 5.38 -4.71 0.24
C ALA A 92 5.12 -4.88 1.74
N LEU A 93 5.94 -4.26 2.60
CA LEU A 93 5.73 -4.24 4.06
C LEU A 93 4.41 -3.56 4.43
N MET A 94 4.07 -2.45 3.76
CA MET A 94 2.82 -1.72 3.96
C MET A 94 1.59 -2.52 3.53
N LEU A 95 1.73 -3.31 2.46
CA LEU A 95 0.70 -4.24 2.03
C LEU A 95 0.54 -5.40 3.04
N ASN A 96 1.65 -5.99 3.48
CA ASN A 96 1.65 -7.15 4.38
C ASN A 96 1.15 -6.81 5.79
N SER A 97 1.42 -5.59 6.27
CA SER A 97 0.91 -5.07 7.54
C SER A 97 -0.57 -4.64 7.48
N GLY A 98 -1.22 -4.70 6.30
CA GLY A 98 -2.60 -4.29 6.11
C GLY A 98 -2.81 -2.76 6.17
N VAL A 99 -1.72 -1.98 6.08
CA VAL A 99 -1.80 -0.52 5.97
C VAL A 99 -2.36 -0.13 4.60
N VAL A 100 -1.89 -0.78 3.55
CA VAL A 100 -2.37 -0.60 2.18
C VAL A 100 -3.17 -1.82 1.73
N ARG A 101 -4.33 -1.58 1.14
CA ARG A 101 -5.17 -2.66 0.58
C ARG A 101 -4.54 -3.20 -0.72
N PRO A 102 -4.63 -4.51 -1.02
CA PRO A 102 -4.05 -5.09 -2.23
C PRO A 102 -4.43 -4.38 -3.53
N ALA A 103 -5.73 -4.08 -3.72
CA ALA A 103 -6.19 -3.36 -4.91
C ALA A 103 -5.59 -1.95 -5.07
N VAL A 104 -5.34 -1.26 -3.96
CA VAL A 104 -4.71 0.08 -3.98
C VAL A 104 -3.23 -0.03 -4.30
N ALA A 105 -2.54 -1.02 -3.72
CA ALA A 105 -1.13 -1.29 -4.03
C ALA A 105 -0.95 -1.64 -5.52
N TRP A 106 -1.80 -2.52 -6.06
CA TRP A 106 -1.81 -2.87 -7.47
C TRP A 106 -2.05 -1.65 -8.36
N TYR A 107 -3.12 -0.90 -8.10
CA TYR A 107 -3.47 0.28 -8.91
C TYR A 107 -2.37 1.36 -8.91
N MET A 108 -1.67 1.58 -7.78
CA MET A 108 -0.70 2.67 -7.66
C MET A 108 0.74 2.27 -8.00
N PHE A 109 1.12 1.05 -7.65
CA PHE A 109 2.52 0.59 -7.67
C PHE A 109 2.71 -0.68 -8.50
N GLY A 110 1.63 -1.44 -8.74
CA GLY A 110 1.67 -2.73 -9.43
C GLY A 110 2.29 -2.64 -10.82
N TYR A 111 1.88 -1.64 -11.62
CA TYR A 111 2.44 -1.44 -12.95
C TYR A 111 3.98 -1.36 -12.94
N TYR A 112 4.54 -0.52 -12.08
CA TYR A 112 5.99 -0.34 -11.98
C TYR A 112 6.68 -1.59 -11.41
N ALA A 113 6.08 -2.26 -10.43
CA ALA A 113 6.62 -3.47 -9.84
C ALA A 113 6.72 -4.62 -10.85
N LEU A 114 5.72 -4.75 -11.74
CA LEU A 114 5.72 -5.73 -12.82
C LEU A 114 6.78 -5.41 -13.87
N ARG A 115 6.85 -4.15 -14.33
CA ARG A 115 7.90 -3.73 -15.27
C ARG A 115 9.31 -3.92 -14.71
N LEU A 116 9.49 -3.61 -13.42
CA LEU A 116 10.75 -3.83 -12.72
C LEU A 116 11.10 -5.32 -12.60
N SER A 117 10.12 -6.15 -12.27
CA SER A 117 10.27 -7.62 -12.25
C SER A 117 10.75 -8.16 -13.59
N ASP A 118 10.22 -7.62 -14.68
CA ASP A 118 10.42 -8.19 -16.03
C ASP A 118 11.59 -7.56 -16.79
N SER A 119 12.19 -6.48 -16.26
CA SER A 119 13.27 -5.72 -16.90
C SER A 119 14.62 -6.45 -16.82
N GLY A 120 15.06 -7.04 -17.94
CA GLY A 120 16.34 -7.75 -17.99
C GLY A 120 17.53 -6.81 -17.77
N ASN A 121 17.46 -5.58 -18.28
CA ASN A 121 18.54 -4.61 -18.16
C ASN A 121 18.68 -4.06 -16.73
N PHE A 122 17.57 -3.94 -15.98
CA PHE A 122 17.64 -3.60 -14.57
C PHE A 122 18.40 -4.68 -13.76
N TRP A 123 18.10 -5.96 -14.01
CA TRP A 123 18.70 -7.09 -13.29
C TRP A 123 20.08 -7.53 -13.81
N SER A 124 20.61 -6.94 -14.88
CA SER A 124 21.86 -7.38 -15.54
C SER A 124 23.06 -7.57 -14.60
N ASN A 125 23.08 -6.82 -13.50
CA ASN A 125 24.16 -6.79 -12.53
C ASN A 125 23.69 -7.12 -11.09
N ILE A 126 22.41 -7.43 -10.89
CA ILE A 126 21.84 -7.76 -9.58
C ILE A 126 21.25 -9.15 -9.67
N GLU A 127 21.65 -10.06 -8.79
CA GLU A 127 21.07 -11.40 -8.74
C GLU A 127 19.61 -11.33 -8.26
N ARG A 128 18.67 -11.56 -9.19
CA ARG A 128 17.24 -11.50 -8.89
C ARG A 128 16.80 -12.58 -7.90
N ALA A 129 17.47 -13.74 -7.93
CA ALA A 129 17.16 -14.86 -7.05
C ALA A 129 17.73 -14.69 -5.63
N ASP A 130 18.43 -13.59 -5.35
CA ASP A 130 19.00 -13.32 -4.05
C ASP A 130 17.90 -13.23 -2.96
N PRO A 131 18.05 -13.92 -1.82
CA PRO A 131 17.13 -13.83 -0.68
C PRO A 131 16.81 -12.41 -0.23
N TYR A 132 17.72 -11.45 -0.40
CA TYR A 132 17.47 -10.04 -0.08
C TYR A 132 16.25 -9.49 -0.82
N TRP A 133 15.94 -10.00 -2.02
CA TRP A 133 14.83 -9.53 -2.85
C TRP A 133 13.60 -10.43 -2.80
N ALA A 134 13.55 -11.40 -1.87
CA ALA A 134 12.43 -12.33 -1.74
C ALA A 134 11.10 -11.61 -1.46
N LEU A 135 11.13 -10.53 -0.67
CA LEU A 135 9.94 -9.75 -0.37
C LEU A 135 9.43 -8.98 -1.60
N PHE A 136 10.32 -8.34 -2.34
CA PHE A 136 9.99 -7.71 -3.62
C PHE A 136 9.42 -8.73 -4.61
N ASN A 137 10.08 -9.87 -4.80
CA ASN A 137 9.64 -10.92 -5.72
C ASN A 137 8.24 -11.45 -5.37
N THR A 138 7.98 -11.67 -4.07
CA THR A 138 6.64 -12.06 -3.58
C THR A 138 5.60 -10.97 -3.84
N PHE A 139 5.97 -9.71 -3.67
CA PHE A 139 5.11 -8.57 -3.96
C PHE A 139 4.78 -8.47 -5.46
N ALA A 140 5.77 -8.56 -6.35
CA ALA A 140 5.58 -8.51 -7.80
C ALA A 140 4.67 -9.66 -8.28
N GLU A 141 4.87 -10.88 -7.79
CA GLU A 141 4.01 -12.02 -8.09
C GLU A 141 2.56 -11.77 -7.66
N LYS A 142 2.36 -11.20 -6.47
CA LYS A 142 1.02 -10.83 -6.00
C LYS A 142 0.37 -9.75 -6.86
N MET A 143 1.14 -8.79 -7.38
CA MET A 143 0.63 -7.78 -8.31
C MET A 143 0.22 -8.42 -9.63
N ASN A 144 0.99 -9.39 -10.13
CA ASN A 144 0.70 -10.12 -11.36
C ASN A 144 -0.61 -10.93 -11.23
N GLN A 145 -0.80 -11.60 -10.10
CA GLN A 145 -2.04 -12.32 -9.81
C GLN A 145 -3.27 -11.39 -9.82
N LEU A 146 -3.14 -10.18 -9.24
CA LEU A 146 -4.20 -9.18 -9.26
C LEU A 146 -4.44 -8.63 -10.67
N GLU A 147 -3.39 -8.38 -11.46
CA GLU A 147 -3.48 -7.96 -12.87
C GLU A 147 -4.33 -8.95 -13.67
N VAL A 148 -3.98 -10.24 -13.59
CA VAL A 148 -4.69 -11.32 -14.27
C VAL A 148 -6.14 -11.45 -13.79
N GLU A 149 -6.39 -11.33 -12.48
CA GLU A 149 -7.75 -11.35 -11.94
C GLU A 149 -8.60 -10.19 -12.49
N MET A 150 -8.05 -8.99 -12.55
CA MET A 150 -8.76 -7.80 -13.05
C MET A 150 -9.05 -7.90 -14.54
N CYS A 151 -8.11 -8.39 -15.35
CA CYS A 151 -8.33 -8.66 -16.77
C CYS A 151 -9.47 -9.67 -16.98
N ARG A 152 -9.48 -10.79 -16.23
CA ARG A 152 -10.57 -11.79 -16.32
C ARG A 152 -11.93 -11.20 -15.96
N ARG A 153 -12.00 -10.35 -14.93
CA ARG A 153 -13.26 -9.68 -14.54
C ARG A 153 -13.76 -8.75 -15.64
N HIS A 154 -12.87 -8.00 -16.28
CA HIS A 154 -13.22 -7.13 -17.41
C HIS A 154 -13.84 -7.94 -18.57
N ASP A 155 -13.23 -9.06 -18.95
CA ASP A 155 -13.71 -9.90 -20.06
C ASP A 155 -15.06 -10.56 -19.76
N SER A 156 -15.28 -10.99 -18.51
CA SER A 156 -16.56 -11.58 -18.08
C SER A 156 -17.74 -10.59 -18.15
N HIS A 157 -17.52 -9.31 -17.84
CA HIS A 157 -18.57 -8.28 -17.86
C HIS A 157 -18.77 -7.71 -19.28
N GLY A 158 -17.70 -7.62 -20.08
CA GLY A 158 -17.79 -7.28 -21.51
C GLY A 158 -18.62 -8.29 -22.30
N SER A 159 -18.50 -9.58 -21.97
CA SER A 159 -19.29 -10.65 -22.61
C SER A 159 -20.79 -10.58 -22.25
N SER A 160 -21.14 -10.28 -20.99
CA SER A 160 -22.55 -10.10 -20.59
C SER A 160 -23.21 -8.84 -21.15
N ALA A 161 -22.48 -7.73 -21.29
CA ALA A 161 -23.02 -6.50 -21.89
C ALA A 161 -23.27 -6.63 -23.40
N VAL A 162 -22.41 -7.35 -24.12
CA VAL A 162 -22.59 -7.65 -25.55
C VAL A 162 -23.73 -8.65 -25.77
N ALA A 163 -23.91 -9.63 -24.86
CA ALA A 163 -25.03 -10.56 -24.92
C ALA A 163 -26.39 -9.86 -24.66
N GLN A 164 -26.45 -8.92 -23.72
CA GLN A 164 -27.67 -8.16 -23.43
C GLN A 164 -27.99 -7.12 -24.53
N SER A 165 -26.99 -6.49 -25.16
CA SER A 165 -27.19 -5.56 -26.28
C SER A 165 -27.72 -6.24 -27.56
N LYS A 166 -27.35 -7.51 -27.81
CA LYS A 166 -27.89 -8.30 -28.94
C LYS A 166 -29.32 -8.81 -28.71
N THR A 167 -29.79 -8.85 -27.46
CA THR A 167 -31.15 -9.33 -27.12
C THR A 167 -32.19 -8.20 -27.16
N LEU A 168 -31.76 -6.94 -27.16
CA LEU A 168 -32.62 -5.75 -27.23
C LEU A 168 -32.73 -5.12 -28.64
N ARG A 169 -32.31 -5.84 -29.69
CA ARG A 169 -32.61 -5.49 -31.09
C ARG A 169 -33.64 -6.47 -31.66
N PHE A 170 -34.89 -6.32 -31.22
CA PHE A 170 -36.07 -6.81 -31.93
C PHE A 170 -37.13 -5.71 -31.88
#